data_AF-A0A1Y2GDN0-F1
#
_entry.id   AF-A0A1Y2GDN0-F1
#
_cell.length_a   1.000
_cell.length_b   1.000
_cell.length_c   1.000
_cell.angle_alpha   90.00
_cell.angle_beta   90.00
_cell.angle_gamma   90.00
#
_symmetry.space_group_name_H-M   'P 1'
#
loop_
_entity.id
_entity.type
_entity.pdbx_description
1 polymer ?
#
loop_
_entity_poly.entity_id
_entity_poly.type
_entity_poly.pdbx_seq_one_letter_code
_entity_poly.pdbx_strand_id
1 'polypeptide(L)'
;MSTPSIHQVIEMMITVVDCIARCEDDLSYHIKLSKKVESGRFSSIDYQELMTERINMGLILPTGEFGAGSTYVDRVMKMIKQVILAKQNLVKLYKEQYALLDMRLKALKGEMVRNTPKRYEKSFH
;
A
#
# COMPACT_ATOMS: atom_id res chain seq x y z
N MET A 1 17.74 0.49 21.06
CA MET A 1 17.52 0.52 19.60
C MET A 1 18.14 1.80 19.06
N SER A 2 19.00 1.71 18.04
CA SER A 2 19.73 2.86 17.47
C SER A 2 18.81 3.74 16.62
N THR A 3 19.00 5.06 16.63
CA THR A 3 18.30 5.97 15.72
C THR A 3 18.77 5.71 14.28
N PRO A 4 17.86 5.48 13.31
CA PRO A 4 18.22 5.28 11.91
C PRO A 4 18.80 6.57 11.34
N SER A 5 19.79 6.42 10.46
CA SER A 5 20.44 7.53 9.76
C SER A 5 19.50 8.19 8.74
N ILE A 6 19.83 9.41 8.30
CA ILE A 6 19.08 10.12 7.25
C ILE A 6 18.98 9.27 5.97
N HIS A 7 20.06 8.59 5.58
CA HIS A 7 20.08 7.76 4.39
C HIS A 7 19.10 6.58 4.50
N GLN A 8 19.10 5.87 5.64
CA GLN A 8 18.16 4.78 5.91
C GLN A 8 16.70 5.25 5.87
N VAL A 9 16.40 6.42 6.41
CA VAL A 9 15.04 6.98 6.36
C VAL A 9 14.62 7.28 4.92
N ILE A 10 15.52 7.79 4.08
CA ILE A 10 15.23 8.05 2.64
C ILE A 10 14.96 6.74 1.88
N GLU A 11 15.78 5.71 2.08
CA GLU A 11 15.56 4.39 1.46
C GLU A 11 14.21 3.78 1.86
N MET A 12 13.84 3.90 3.14
CA MET A 12 12.53 3.48 3.62
C MET A 12 11.40 4.27 2.95
N MET A 13 11.55 5.58 2.77
CA MET A 13 10.55 6.40 2.08
C MET A 13 10.37 6.00 0.61
N ILE A 14 11.46 5.73 -0.12
CA ILE A 14 11.41 5.22 -1.51
C ILE A 14 10.62 3.91 -1.56
N THR A 15 10.95 2.98 -0.66
CA THR A 15 10.25 1.68 -0.59
C THR A 15 8.75 1.86 -0.34
N VAL A 16 8.36 2.80 0.54
CA VAL A 16 6.95 3.08 0.83
C VAL A 16 6.24 3.67 -0.38
N VAL A 17 6.87 4.57 -1.13
CA VAL A 17 6.32 5.11 -2.39
C VAL A 17 6.09 4.00 -3.42
N ASP A 18 7.06 3.10 -3.58
CA ASP A 18 6.91 1.96 -4.49
C ASP A 18 5.76 1.04 -4.08
N CYS A 19 5.57 0.83 -2.77
CA CYS A 19 4.43 0.07 -2.24
C CYS A 19 3.08 0.74 -2.54
N ILE A 20 3.00 2.07 -2.43
CA ILE A 20 1.78 2.83 -2.77
C ILE A 20 1.47 2.65 -4.25
N ALA A 21 2.46 2.87 -5.14
CA ALA A 21 2.28 2.77 -6.58
C ALA A 21 1.77 1.38 -6.99
N ARG A 22 2.39 0.30 -6.46
CA ARG A 22 1.93 -1.08 -6.72
C ARG A 22 0.48 -1.31 -6.28
N CYS A 23 0.09 -0.79 -5.11
CA CYS A 23 -1.30 -0.94 -4.65
C CYS A 23 -2.29 -0.16 -5.53
N GLU A 24 -1.90 1.00 -6.05
CA GLU A 24 -2.75 1.80 -6.95
C GLU A 24 -2.92 1.13 -8.32
N ASP A 25 -1.87 0.49 -8.84
CA ASP A 25 -1.94 -0.34 -10.06
C ASP A 25 -2.87 -1.55 -9.86
N ASP A 26 -2.73 -2.26 -8.74
CA ASP A 26 -3.61 -3.38 -8.39
C ASP A 26 -5.08 -2.94 -8.29
N LEU A 27 -5.34 -1.79 -7.65
CA LEU A 27 -6.70 -1.22 -7.59
C LEU A 27 -7.28 -0.96 -8.99
N SER A 28 -6.46 -0.42 -9.90
CA SER A 28 -6.85 -0.20 -11.30
C SER A 28 -7.19 -1.51 -12.00
N TYR A 29 -6.40 -2.57 -11.78
CA TYR A 29 -6.68 -3.91 -12.29
C TYR A 29 -8.03 -4.43 -11.77
N HIS A 30 -8.29 -4.36 -10.46
CA HIS A 30 -9.55 -4.86 -9.86
C HIS A 30 -10.79 -4.10 -10.29
N ILE A 31 -10.67 -2.79 -10.53
CA ILE A 31 -11.75 -1.98 -11.10
C ILE A 31 -12.04 -2.40 -12.55
N LYS A 32 -11.02 -2.76 -13.34
CA LYS A 32 -11.23 -3.32 -14.69
C LYS A 32 -11.84 -4.71 -14.62
N LEU A 33 -11.41 -5.52 -13.64
CA LEU A 33 -11.92 -6.86 -13.39
C LEU A 33 -13.41 -6.84 -13.08
N SER A 34 -13.87 -5.89 -12.25
CA SER A 34 -15.31 -5.74 -11.93
C SER A 34 -16.14 -5.46 -13.18
N LYS A 35 -15.64 -4.60 -14.08
CA LYS A 35 -16.29 -4.32 -15.38
C LYS A 35 -16.33 -5.54 -16.29
N LYS A 36 -15.32 -6.42 -16.26
CA LYS A 36 -15.36 -7.70 -17.00
C LYS A 36 -16.48 -8.60 -16.48
N VAL A 37 -16.65 -8.69 -15.16
CA VAL A 37 -17.74 -9.46 -14.54
C VAL A 37 -19.11 -8.92 -14.95
N GLU A 38 -19.31 -7.60 -14.83
CA GLU A 38 -20.56 -6.94 -15.21
C GLU A 38 -20.89 -7.09 -16.70
N SER A 39 -19.87 -7.15 -17.56
CA SER A 39 -20.04 -7.35 -19.01
C SER A 39 -20.08 -8.81 -19.45
N GLY A 40 -20.08 -9.77 -18.52
CA GLY A 40 -20.09 -11.21 -18.84
C GLY A 40 -18.81 -11.73 -19.53
N ARG A 41 -17.73 -10.94 -19.53
CA ARG A 41 -16.42 -11.28 -20.14
C ARG A 41 -15.41 -11.82 -19.14
N PHE A 42 -15.87 -12.21 -17.96
CA PHE A 42 -15.03 -12.75 -16.91
C PHE A 42 -14.71 -14.22 -17.17
N SER A 43 -13.41 -14.54 -17.22
CA SER A 43 -12.94 -15.88 -17.58
C SER A 43 -12.59 -16.72 -16.34
N SER A 44 -12.38 -18.02 -16.56
CA SER A 44 -11.84 -18.92 -15.53
C SER A 44 -10.42 -18.54 -15.09
N ILE A 45 -9.63 -17.95 -15.98
CA ILE A 45 -8.27 -17.45 -15.64
C ILE A 45 -8.38 -16.28 -14.68
N ASP A 46 -9.23 -15.29 -15.01
CA ASP A 46 -9.53 -14.14 -14.13
C ASP A 46 -10.01 -14.61 -12.74
N TYR A 47 -10.81 -15.69 -12.69
CA TYR A 47 -11.27 -16.28 -11.43
C TYR A 47 -10.14 -16.88 -10.59
N GLN A 48 -9.22 -17.64 -11.21
CA GLN A 48 -8.11 -18.25 -10.49
C GLN A 48 -7.14 -17.19 -9.95
N GLU A 49 -6.82 -16.17 -10.75
CA GLU A 49 -5.98 -15.04 -10.32
C GLU A 49 -6.58 -14.35 -9.09
N LEU A 50 -7.88 -14.02 -9.14
CA LEU A 50 -8.60 -13.41 -8.03
C LEU A 50 -8.61 -14.29 -6.77
N MET A 51 -8.74 -15.61 -6.93
CA MET A 51 -8.68 -16.55 -5.81
C MET A 51 -7.30 -16.61 -5.17
N THR A 52 -6.24 -16.72 -5.97
CA THR A 52 -4.85 -16.72 -5.49
C THR A 52 -4.53 -15.43 -4.74
N GLU A 53 -4.92 -14.28 -5.29
CA GLU A 53 -4.67 -12.99 -4.66
C GLU A 53 -5.35 -12.87 -3.30
N ARG A 54 -6.60 -13.33 -3.18
CA ARG A 54 -7.33 -13.33 -1.91
C ARG A 54 -6.66 -14.21 -0.87
N ILE A 55 -6.16 -15.38 -1.27
CA ILE A 55 -5.38 -16.26 -0.38
C ILE A 55 -4.13 -15.53 0.12
N ASN A 56 -3.40 -14.87 -0.78
CA ASN A 56 -2.19 -14.13 -0.42
C ASN A 56 -2.46 -12.95 0.54
N MET A 57 -3.68 -12.41 0.53
CA MET A 57 -4.12 -11.37 1.47
C MET A 57 -4.75 -11.91 2.75
N GLY A 58 -4.85 -13.22 2.92
CA GLY A 58 -5.58 -13.83 4.04
C GLY A 58 -7.09 -13.60 4.00
N LEU A 59 -7.65 -13.21 2.85
CA LEU A 59 -9.08 -13.03 2.64
C LEU A 59 -9.74 -14.38 2.33
N ILE A 60 -9.76 -15.28 3.31
CA ILE A 60 -10.47 -16.56 3.22
C ILE A 60 -11.97 -16.30 3.40
N LEU A 61 -12.78 -16.94 2.56
CA LEU A 61 -14.24 -16.85 2.66
C LEU A 61 -14.72 -17.66 3.86
N PRO A 62 -15.49 -17.07 4.78
CA PRO A 62 -16.24 -17.86 5.74
C PRO A 62 -17.16 -18.81 4.98
N THR A 63 -17.06 -20.10 5.26
CA THR A 63 -18.00 -21.10 4.76
C THR A 63 -19.42 -20.66 5.12
N GLY A 64 -20.21 -20.22 4.15
CA GLY A 64 -21.57 -19.71 4.34
C GLY A 64 -21.85 -18.31 3.82
N GLU A 65 -20.83 -17.50 3.52
CA GLU A 65 -21.03 -16.13 2.99
C GLU A 65 -21.65 -16.05 1.59
N PHE A 66 -21.72 -17.18 0.89
CA PHE A 66 -22.36 -17.35 -0.41
C PHE A 66 -23.55 -18.28 -0.32
N GLY A 67 -24.50 -17.90 0.54
CA GLY A 67 -25.72 -18.67 0.79
C GLY A 67 -26.42 -19.16 -0.49
N ALA A 68 -27.28 -20.15 -0.32
CA ALA A 68 -28.15 -20.71 -1.35
C ALA A 68 -29.02 -19.59 -1.95
N GLY A 69 -28.61 -19.02 -3.08
CA GLY A 69 -29.30 -17.90 -3.73
C GLY A 69 -28.37 -16.88 -4.40
N SER A 70 -27.09 -16.81 -4.00
CA SER A 70 -26.11 -15.94 -4.68
C SER A 70 -25.73 -16.49 -6.06
N THR A 71 -25.89 -15.68 -7.12
CA THR A 71 -25.43 -16.04 -8.46
C THR A 71 -23.91 -16.02 -8.54
N TYR A 72 -23.31 -16.73 -9.49
CA TYR A 72 -21.86 -16.70 -9.71
C TYR A 72 -21.32 -15.26 -9.84
N VAL A 73 -22.04 -14.41 -10.58
CA VAL A 73 -21.70 -12.99 -10.76
C VAL A 73 -21.64 -12.24 -9.42
N ASP A 74 -22.64 -12.42 -8.56
CA ASP A 74 -22.67 -11.77 -7.24
C ASP A 74 -21.50 -12.21 -6.37
N ARG A 75 -21.16 -13.50 -6.42
CA ARG A 75 -20.04 -14.06 -5.65
C ARG A 75 -18.71 -13.44 -6.08
N VAL A 76 -18.45 -13.40 -7.39
CA VAL A 76 -17.21 -12.81 -7.92
C VAL A 76 -17.15 -11.30 -7.61
N MET A 77 -18.24 -10.57 -7.78
CA MET A 77 -18.28 -9.14 -7.45
C MET A 77 -18.00 -8.87 -5.97
N LYS A 78 -18.51 -9.72 -5.07
CA LYS A 78 -18.21 -9.61 -3.64
C LYS A 78 -16.72 -9.82 -3.36
N MET A 79 -16.11 -10.80 -4.00
CA MET A 79 -14.68 -11.09 -3.87
C MET A 79 -13.81 -9.91 -4.35
N ILE A 80 -14.12 -9.33 -5.52
CA ILE A 80 -13.41 -8.16 -6.05
C ILE A 80 -13.53 -6.98 -5.10
N LYS A 81 -14.72 -6.70 -4.56
CA LYS A 81 -14.93 -5.61 -3.59
C LYS A 81 -14.09 -5.77 -2.33
N GLN A 82 -13.95 -7.00 -1.82
CA GLN A 82 -13.10 -7.27 -0.65
C GLN A 82 -11.63 -6.96 -0.92
N VAL A 83 -11.11 -7.35 -2.10
CA VAL A 83 -9.73 -7.05 -2.49
C VAL A 83 -9.51 -5.54 -2.65
N ILE A 84 -10.44 -4.83 -3.30
CA ILE A 84 -10.39 -3.37 -3.43
C ILE A 84 -10.32 -2.71 -2.05
N LEU A 85 -11.19 -3.10 -1.13
CA LEU A 85 -11.22 -2.53 0.22
C LEU A 85 -9.91 -2.78 0.98
N ALA A 86 -9.37 -4.01 0.90
CA ALA A 86 -8.09 -4.36 1.53
C ALA A 86 -6.93 -3.51 0.97
N LYS A 87 -6.85 -3.34 -0.36
CA LYS A 87 -5.83 -2.52 -1.02
C LYS A 87 -5.96 -1.03 -0.67
N GLN A 88 -7.17 -0.49 -0.62
CA GLN A 88 -7.40 0.89 -0.19
C GLN A 88 -6.90 1.12 1.24
N ASN A 89 -7.15 0.17 2.14
CA ASN A 89 -6.63 0.22 3.51
C ASN A 89 -5.09 0.17 3.53
N LEU A 90 -4.45 -0.68 2.73
CA LEU A 90 -2.99 -0.72 2.60
C LEU A 90 -2.41 0.61 2.09
N VAL A 91 -3.00 1.21 1.05
CA VAL A 91 -2.59 2.54 0.55
C VAL A 91 -2.66 3.58 1.66
N LYS A 92 -3.73 3.58 2.45
CA LYS A 92 -3.88 4.49 3.58
C LYS A 92 -2.75 4.29 4.61
N LEU A 93 -2.47 3.06 5.01
CA LEU A 93 -1.40 2.73 5.95
C LEU A 93 -0.02 3.15 5.43
N TYR A 94 0.28 2.93 4.15
CA TYR A 94 1.53 3.37 3.55
C TYR A 94 1.65 4.90 3.50
N LYS A 95 0.55 5.62 3.23
CA LYS A 95 0.54 7.09 3.27
C LYS A 95 0.80 7.62 4.69
N GLU A 96 0.21 6.98 5.71
CA GLU A 96 0.49 7.29 7.12
C GLU A 96 1.97 7.00 7.48
N GLN A 97 2.50 5.85 7.04
CA GLN A 97 3.91 5.50 7.25
C GLN A 97 4.85 6.50 6.57
N TYR A 98 4.55 6.93 5.35
CA TYR A 98 5.32 7.94 4.63
C TYR A 98 5.34 9.27 5.40
N ALA A 99 4.19 9.71 5.92
CA ALA A 99 4.11 10.94 6.72
C ALA A 99 4.95 10.87 8.00
N LEU A 100 4.97 9.71 8.67
CA LEU A 100 5.84 9.48 9.84
C LEU A 100 7.33 9.55 9.49
N LEU A 101 7.72 8.95 8.36
CA LEU A 101 9.11 9.00 7.89
C LEU A 101 9.53 10.41 7.47
N ASP A 102 8.65 11.18 6.82
CA ASP A 102 8.89 12.58 6.46
C ASP A 102 9.11 13.45 7.71
N MET A 103 8.28 13.29 8.74
CA MET A 103 8.48 13.97 10.03
C MET A 103 9.82 13.60 10.66
N ARG A 104 10.20 12.32 10.62
CA ARG A 104 11.49 11.86 11.15
C ARG A 104 12.67 12.43 10.38
N LEU A 105 12.58 12.48 9.05
CA LEU A 105 13.60 13.06 8.19
C LEU A 105 13.81 14.56 8.51
N LYS A 106 12.72 15.31 8.69
CA LYS A 106 12.77 16.73 9.09
C LYS A 106 13.44 16.91 10.45
N ALA A 107 13.12 16.06 11.43
CA ALA A 107 13.74 16.10 12.76
C ALA A 107 15.25 15.83 12.69
N LEU A 108 15.68 14.78 11.98
CA LEU A 108 17.09 14.44 11.81
C LEU A 108 17.88 15.54 11.10
N LYS A 109 17.31 16.15 10.06
CA LYS A 109 17.92 17.30 9.39
C LYS A 109 18.04 18.51 10.32
N GLY A 110 17.02 18.79 11.13
CA GLY A 110 17.06 19.86 12.13
C GLY A 110 18.09 19.62 13.25
N GLU A 111 18.25 18.39 13.70
CA GLU A 111 19.30 17.99 14.65
C GLU A 111 20.71 18.13 14.05
N MET A 112 20.90 17.75 12.78
CA MET A 112 22.16 17.92 12.08
C MET A 112 22.58 19.40 11.99
N VAL A 113 21.63 20.31 11.70
CA VAL A 113 21.88 21.76 11.68
C VAL A 113 22.28 22.28 13.07
N ARG A 114 21.59 21.86 14.13
CA ARG A 114 21.92 22.27 15.51
C ARG A 114 23.28 21.76 16.00
N ASN A 115 23.67 20.56 15.56
CA ASN A 115 24.91 19.92 15.94
C ASN A 115 26.06 20.22 14.96
N THR A 116 25.85 21.06 13.95
CA THR A 116 26.93 21.51 13.07
C THR A 116 27.83 22.45 13.89
N PRO A 117 29.08 22.09 14.19
CA PRO A 117 29.96 22.98 14.92
C PRO A 117 30.13 24.27 14.13
N LYS A 118 29.87 25.43 14.76
CA LYS A 118 30.18 26.76 14.21
C LYS A 118 31.68 26.86 13.98
N ARG A 119 32.16 26.39 12.83
CA ARG A 119 33.57 26.48 12.47
C ARG A 119 33.80 27.84 11.78
N TYR A 120 34.55 28.69 12.50
CA TYR A 120 35.20 29.92 12.05
C TYR A 120 34.33 31.20 11.92
N GLU A 121 33.98 31.79 13.06
CA GLU A 121 33.99 33.25 13.21
C GLU A 121 35.08 33.64 14.23
N LYS A 122 36.32 33.29 13.93
CA LYS A 122 37.48 33.95 14.53
C LYS A 122 38.56 34.08 13.46
N SER A 123 39.12 35.29 13.40
CA SER A 123 40.20 35.76 12.53
C SER A 123 39.71 36.29 11.19
N PHE A 124 39.52 37.60 11.06
CA PHE A 124 40.58 38.52 10.65
C PHE A 124 40.26 39.94 11.15
N HIS A 125 41.29 40.55 11.75
CA HIS A 125 41.52 41.91 12.24
C HIS A 125 40.40 42.96 12.19
#